data_AF-A0A928LJB5-F1
#
_entry.id   AF-A0A928LJB5-F1
#
_cell.length_a   1.000
_cell.length_b   1.000
_cell.length_c   1.000
_cell.angle_alpha   90.00
_cell.angle_beta   90.00
_cell.angle_gamma   90.00
#
_symmetry.space_group_name_H-M   'P 1'
#
loop_
_entity.id
_entity.type
_entity.pdbx_description
1 polymer ?
#
loop_
_entity_poly.entity_id
_entity_poly.type
_entity_poly.pdbx_seq_one_letter_code
_entity_poly.pdbx_strand_id
1 'polypeptide(L)'
;MLTMIGAINEFERVNLLERQREGIAIAKRSGKYKGGKCKTVGNFAECYARYISREITKSALACELGISRPTLDKLIKEFEEKR
;
A
#
# COMPACT_ATOMS: atom_id res chain seq x y z
N MET A 1 -23.39 -37.14 -15.46
CA MET A 1 -21.96 -37.02 -15.06
C MET A 1 -21.49 -35.61 -14.73
N LEU A 2 -22.26 -34.54 -15.03
CA LEU A 2 -21.86 -33.15 -14.75
C LEU A 2 -21.66 -32.83 -13.26
N THR A 3 -22.47 -33.44 -12.40
CA THR A 3 -22.42 -33.27 -10.93
C THR A 3 -21.11 -33.78 -10.33
N MET A 4 -20.63 -34.94 -10.77
CA MET A 4 -19.36 -35.50 -10.31
C MET A 4 -18.17 -34.64 -10.74
N ILE A 5 -18.17 -34.14 -11.98
CA ILE A 5 -17.11 -33.28 -12.51
C ILE A 5 -17.08 -31.93 -11.75
N GLY A 6 -18.25 -31.36 -11.45
CA GLY A 6 -18.36 -30.16 -10.63
C GLY A 6 -17.78 -30.36 -9.23
N ALA A 7 -18.11 -31.47 -8.57
CA ALA A 7 -17.59 -31.80 -7.24
C ALA A 7 -16.06 -31.96 -7.23
N ILE A 8 -15.47 -32.56 -8.26
CA ILE A 8 -14.02 -32.71 -8.39
C ILE A 8 -13.34 -31.34 -8.54
N ASN A 9 -13.87 -30.48 -9.41
CA ASN A 9 -13.30 -29.13 -9.60
C ASN A 9 -13.35 -28.29 -8.32
N GLU A 10 -14.44 -28.39 -7.55
CA GLU A 10 -14.56 -27.69 -6.27
C GLU A 10 -13.54 -28.22 -5.24
N PHE A 11 -13.38 -29.54 -5.16
CA PHE A 11 -12.38 -30.17 -4.30
C PHE A 11 -10.95 -29.73 -4.65
N GLU A 12 -10.59 -29.74 -5.92
CA GLU A 12 -9.26 -29.29 -6.38
C GLU A 12 -9.02 -27.82 -6.06
N ARG A 13 -10.05 -26.97 -6.23
CA ARG A 13 -9.97 -25.54 -5.89
C ARG A 13 -9.72 -25.34 -4.39
N VAL A 14 -10.38 -26.11 -3.52
CA VAL A 14 -10.16 -26.04 -2.08
C VAL A 14 -8.72 -26.45 -1.73
N ASN A 15 -8.25 -27.58 -2.28
CA ASN A 15 -6.89 -28.08 -2.03
C ASN A 15 -5.82 -27.07 -2.49
N LEU A 16 -6.01 -26.44 -3.64
CA LEU A 16 -5.12 -25.39 -4.14
C LEU A 16 -5.06 -24.18 -3.19
N LEU A 17 -6.21 -23.73 -2.68
CA LEU A 17 -6.28 -22.61 -1.74
C LEU A 17 -5.66 -22.94 -0.39
N GLU A 18 -5.76 -24.19 0.08
CA GLU A 18 -5.10 -24.64 1.31
C GLU A 18 -3.58 -24.53 1.19
N ARG A 19 -3.00 -25.08 0.11
CA ARG A 19 -1.55 -24.95 -0.15
C ARG A 19 -1.12 -23.50 -0.30
N GLN A 20 -1.93 -22.67 -0.94
CA GLN A 20 -1.65 -21.24 -1.06
C GLN A 20 -1.63 -20.57 0.33
N ARG A 21 -2.59 -20.88 1.20
CA ARG A 21 -2.66 -20.36 2.58
C ARG A 21 -1.43 -20.76 3.37
N GLU A 22 -1.00 -22.01 3.29
CA GLU A 22 0.23 -22.49 3.93
C GLU A 22 1.46 -21.73 3.44
N GLY A 23 1.60 -21.57 2.12
CA GLY A 23 2.69 -20.80 1.52
C GLY A 23 2.70 -19.33 1.96
N ILE A 24 1.53 -18.68 1.99
CA ILE A 24 1.39 -17.30 2.49
C ILE A 24 1.77 -17.23 3.97
N ALA A 25 1.37 -18.20 4.80
CA ALA A 25 1.70 -18.23 6.22
C ALA A 25 3.21 -18.36 6.45
N ILE A 26 3.89 -19.21 5.67
CA ILE A 26 5.36 -19.32 5.69
C ILE A 26 6.00 -17.99 5.29
N ALA A 27 5.58 -17.39 4.17
CA ALA A 27 6.13 -16.13 3.68
C ALA A 27 5.89 -14.94 4.64
N LYS A 28 4.75 -14.92 5.34
CA LYS A 28 4.48 -13.95 6.42
C LYS A 28 5.43 -14.16 7.60
N ARG A 29 5.64 -15.40 8.07
CA ARG A 29 6.60 -15.71 9.14
C ARG A 29 8.03 -15.32 8.75
N SER A 30 8.40 -15.50 7.49
CA SER A 30 9.70 -15.07 6.94
C SER A 30 9.80 -13.56 6.65
N GLY A 31 8.78 -12.76 6.96
CA GLY A 31 8.81 -11.30 6.75
C GLY A 31 8.87 -10.84 5.29
N LYS A 32 8.48 -11.71 4.32
CA LYS A 32 8.55 -11.36 2.89
C LYS A 32 7.54 -10.29 2.49
N TYR A 33 6.38 -10.24 3.16
CA TYR A 33 5.34 -9.24 2.90
C TYR A 33 5.66 -7.92 3.61
N LYS A 34 6.02 -6.88 2.84
CA LYS A 34 6.34 -5.54 3.35
C LYS A 34 5.26 -4.48 3.06
N GLY A 35 4.06 -4.93 2.66
CA GLY A 35 2.97 -4.04 2.24
C GLY A 35 3.22 -3.35 0.90
N GLY A 36 2.37 -2.38 0.57
CA GLY A 36 2.58 -1.52 -0.59
C GLY A 36 3.77 -0.58 -0.38
N LYS A 37 4.58 -0.34 -1.41
CA LYS A 37 5.69 0.62 -1.33
C LYS A 37 5.14 2.02 -1.11
N CYS A 38 5.59 2.71 -0.06
CA CYS A 38 5.36 4.15 0.04
C CYS A 38 5.95 4.84 -1.19
N LYS A 39 5.20 5.77 -1.77
CA LYS A 39 5.75 6.63 -2.83
C LYS A 39 6.83 7.50 -2.18
N THR A 40 8.08 7.25 -2.50
CA THR A 40 9.18 8.16 -2.15
C THR A 40 9.02 9.42 -2.99
N VAL A 41 8.79 10.54 -2.32
CA VAL A 41 8.68 11.85 -2.94
C VAL A 41 9.99 12.59 -2.64
N GLY A 42 10.70 13.00 -3.69
CA GLY A 42 11.87 13.87 -3.55
C GLY A 42 11.46 15.25 -3.02
N ASN A 43 12.35 15.92 -2.28
CA ASN A 43 12.23 17.31 -1.85
C ASN A 43 11.00 17.64 -0.96
N PHE A 44 10.40 16.65 -0.29
CA PHE A 44 9.24 16.86 0.59
C PHE A 44 9.48 17.96 1.65
N ALA A 45 10.67 18.01 2.26
CA ALA A 45 10.98 18.98 3.30
C ALA A 45 10.96 20.44 2.80
N GLU A 46 11.49 20.68 1.59
CA GLU A 46 11.50 22.02 0.97
C GLU A 46 10.08 22.45 0.60
N CYS A 47 9.32 21.56 -0.04
CA CYS A 47 7.93 21.84 -0.42
C CYS A 47 7.02 22.00 0.81
N TYR A 48 7.28 21.26 1.90
CA TYR A 48 6.57 21.40 3.17
C TYR A 48 6.87 22.76 3.84
N ALA A 49 8.12 23.24 3.79
CA ALA A 49 8.46 24.57 4.29
C ALA A 49 7.68 25.68 3.58
N ARG A 50 7.57 25.61 2.25
CA ARG A 50 6.75 26.53 1.42
C ARG A 50 5.25 26.46 1.75
N TYR A 51 4.77 25.29 2.15
CA TYR A 51 3.39 25.10 2.59
C TYR A 51 3.14 25.74 3.96
N ILE A 52 4.06 25.58 4.92
CA ILE A 52 3.98 26.20 6.24
C ILE A 52 4.10 27.73 6.14
N SER A 53 4.95 28.27 5.25
CA SER A 53 5.05 29.70 4.99
C SER A 53 3.83 30.29 4.24
N ARG A 54 2.83 29.46 3.90
CA ARG A 54 1.61 29.81 3.15
C ARG A 54 1.87 30.33 1.73
N GLU A 55 3.02 30.03 1.14
CA GLU A 55 3.33 30.38 -0.25
C GLU A 55 2.53 29.53 -1.25
N ILE A 56 2.22 28.27 -0.88
CA ILE A 56 1.49 27.33 -1.73
C ILE A 56 0.31 26.72 -0.98
N THR A 57 -0.75 26.41 -1.73
CA THR A 57 -1.90 25.68 -1.19
C THR A 57 -1.60 24.19 -1.09
N LYS A 58 -2.32 23.49 -0.21
CA LYS A 58 -2.23 22.03 -0.06
C LYS A 58 -2.54 21.27 -1.35
N SER A 59 -3.43 21.81 -2.18
CA SER A 59 -3.74 21.27 -3.53
C SER A 59 -2.57 21.44 -4.49
N ALA A 60 -1.94 22.62 -4.51
CA ALA A 60 -0.77 22.87 -5.35
C ALA A 60 0.40 21.97 -4.94
N LEU A 61 0.64 21.83 -3.63
CA LEU A 61 1.65 20.92 -3.08
C LEU A 61 1.43 19.47 -3.50
N ALA A 62 0.20 18.95 -3.41
CA ALA A 62 -0.12 17.59 -3.84
C ALA A 62 0.14 17.38 -5.34
N CYS A 63 -0.18 18.38 -6.16
CA CYS A 63 0.04 18.37 -7.60
C CYS A 63 1.54 18.39 -7.94
N GLU A 64 2.30 19.30 -7.33
CA GLU A 64 3.75 19.46 -7.52
C GLU A 64 4.52 18.18 -7.13
N LEU A 65 4.06 17.51 -6.07
CA LEU A 65 4.62 16.23 -5.61
C LEU A 65 4.09 15.00 -6.37
N GLY A 66 3.11 15.15 -7.27
CA GLY A 66 2.54 14.04 -8.04
C GLY A 66 1.81 12.99 -7.19
N ILE A 67 1.27 13.37 -6.04
CA ILE A 67 0.61 12.46 -5.08
C ILE A 67 -0.84 12.86 -4.81
N SER A 68 -1.64 11.89 -4.37
CA SER A 68 -3.01 12.17 -3.95
C SER A 68 -3.01 12.91 -2.60
N ARG A 69 -4.03 13.75 -2.37
CA ARG A 69 -4.23 14.45 -1.09
C ARG A 69 -4.16 13.54 0.15
N PRO A 70 -4.80 12.34 0.17
CA PRO A 70 -4.68 11.44 1.32
C PRO A 70 -3.25 10.92 1.56
N THR A 71 -2.45 10.80 0.49
CA THR A 71 -1.03 10.43 0.62
C THR A 71 -0.23 11.59 1.20
N LEU A 72 -0.51 12.82 0.76
CA LEU A 72 0.10 14.03 1.30
C LEU A 72 -0.21 14.19 2.80
N ASP A 73 -1.45 13.95 3.22
CA ASP A 73 -1.86 14.01 4.63
C ASP A 73 -1.09 13.03 5.52
N LYS A 74 -0.92 11.79 5.04
CA LYS A 74 -0.13 10.78 5.74
C LYS A 74 1.34 11.20 5.85
N LEU A 75 1.92 11.71 4.77
CA LEU A 75 3.31 12.17 4.76
C LEU A 75 3.54 13.34 5.71
N ILE A 76 2.62 14.31 5.76
CA ILE A 76 2.69 15.44 6.71
C ILE A 76 2.67 14.91 8.15
N LYS A 77 1.72 14.03 8.47
CA LYS A 77 1.60 13.44 9.81
C LYS A 77 2.85 12.66 10.21
N GLU A 78 3.38 11.81 9.33
CA GLU A 78 4.61 11.05 9.58
C GLU A 78 5.84 11.95 9.73
N PHE A 79 5.88 13.09 9.04
CA PHE A 79 6.95 14.08 9.15
C PHE A 79 6.89 14.85 10.48
N GLU A 80 5.69 15.19 10.94
CA GLU A 80 5.47 15.82 12.24
C GLU A 80 5.74 14.88 13.42
N GLU A 81 5.41 13.58 13.31
CA GLU A 81 5.69 12.58 14.35
C GLU A 81 7.18 12.22 14.49
N LYS A 82 7.97 12.41 13.44
CA LYS A 82 9.43 12.15 13.45
C LYS A 82 10.25 13.33 13.96
N ARG A 83 9.63 14.47 14.18
CA ARG A 83 10.28 15.73 14.58
C ARG A 83 10.13 15.96 16.08
#